data_AF-A0A4Y8KVH2-F1
#
_entry.id   AF-A0A4Y8KVH2-F1
#
_cell.length_a   1.000
_cell.length_b   1.000
_cell.length_c   1.000
_cell.angle_alpha   90.00
_cell.angle_beta   90.00
_cell.angle_gamma   90.00
#
_symmetry.space_group_name_H-M   'P 1'
#
loop_
_entity.id
_entity.type
_entity.pdbx_description
1 polymer ?
#
loop_
_entity_poly.entity_id
_entity_poly.type
_entity_poly.pdbx_seq_one_letter_code
_entity_poly.pdbx_strand_id
1 'polypeptide(L)'
;MRLVERHQGHARGAAPFRVTLVLFFALALSGCAASGSGSSVEIGAVPSQSLSELELIKLKAEIQGIQETTDRNAGWQNDLLAWAPFVTVLVAAGGLFLTLRTQRSDRRTEQRRRHDEELARAVSNLGSGTREMRVNAAAALRAFLGPDSPDLHVDLLQVIIANLKIESDPVIAGVLVNDLEAALRAIVDRKVKLVKLDLSRALLLTRLSVRKLELRGVPVDIAFAGLKQSDFDGFIAPRGVRGYGANLTRASFIKANLHEARFNGVNAVGADFRKARLVAATFKGANLQEAHFAGAKLQSAHFERSTLLRADFAGSDVADAWFCDSKRGQAAMMDDGALRSLSKAKNLDKAHLTRHQKIGASAHRGDAPAMPMYAALLVRHNQLALAKYWYDFAISANVPVESTALRKLSARLAEAGDSSAAHWSELADKYARGSRTTSAEPIGEAKDE
;
A
#
# COMPACT_ATOMS: atom_id res chain seq x y z
N MET A 1 54.17 59.57 8.46
CA MET A 1 54.22 59.04 9.85
C MET A 1 53.91 57.54 9.76
N ARG A 2 54.94 56.68 9.84
CA ARG A 2 55.27 55.82 11.01
C ARG A 2 54.13 54.81 11.30
N LEU A 3 54.26 53.47 11.28
CA LEU A 3 55.31 52.43 11.38
C LEU A 3 54.70 51.17 10.66
N VAL A 4 55.33 50.31 9.85
CA VAL A 4 56.49 49.39 10.02
C VAL A 4 56.40 48.45 11.23
N GLU A 5 56.05 47.17 11.00
CA GLU A 5 56.85 45.95 11.32
C GLU A 5 55.98 44.67 11.10
N ARG A 6 56.32 43.85 10.09
CA ARG A 6 57.06 42.56 10.16
C ARG A 6 56.26 41.39 10.75
N HIS A 7 55.94 40.40 9.92
CA HIS A 7 56.80 39.22 9.77
C HIS A 7 56.41 38.37 8.55
N GLN A 8 57.44 38.03 7.75
CA GLN A 8 57.42 37.02 6.69
C GLN A 8 57.55 35.61 7.27
N GLY A 9 57.02 34.60 6.56
CA GLY A 9 57.46 33.21 6.71
C GLY A 9 56.49 32.15 6.14
N HIS A 10 56.70 31.76 4.87
CA HIS A 10 56.75 30.37 4.32
C HIS A 10 55.83 29.28 4.94
N ALA A 11 55.11 28.39 4.23
CA ALA A 11 55.10 27.95 2.84
C ALA A 11 53.87 27.06 2.56
N ARG A 12 53.48 26.99 1.27
CA ARG A 12 52.84 25.90 0.50
C ARG A 12 52.20 24.71 1.25
N GLY A 13 50.92 24.47 0.96
CA GLY A 13 50.27 23.16 1.12
C GLY A 13 48.79 23.21 0.76
N ALA A 14 48.42 22.59 -0.35
CA ALA A 14 47.08 22.60 -0.92
C ALA A 14 46.03 21.87 -0.04
N ALA A 15 44.80 22.39 -0.06
CA ALA A 15 43.61 21.80 0.55
C ALA A 15 43.10 20.58 -0.25
N PRO A 16 42.26 19.74 0.39
CA PRO A 16 41.04 19.27 -0.28
C PRO A 16 39.78 19.73 0.45
N PHE A 17 38.87 20.27 -0.37
CA PHE A 17 37.55 20.80 -0.03
C PHE A 17 36.62 19.74 0.59
N ARG A 18 36.03 20.07 1.74
CA ARG A 18 34.78 19.47 2.23
C ARG A 18 33.60 20.32 1.75
N VAL A 19 32.73 19.76 0.91
CA VAL A 19 31.45 20.39 0.56
C VAL A 19 30.48 20.19 1.72
N THR A 20 30.29 21.26 2.49
CA THR A 20 29.17 21.42 3.43
C THR A 20 28.19 22.35 2.73
N LEU A 21 27.06 21.83 2.24
CA LEU A 21 26.02 22.64 1.61
C LEU A 21 24.97 23.02 2.69
N VAL A 22 25.12 24.20 3.26
CA VAL A 22 24.07 24.89 4.05
C VAL A 22 23.39 25.88 3.12
N LEU A 23 22.07 25.72 2.94
CA LEU A 23 21.20 26.65 2.23
C LEU A 23 21.18 28.02 2.94
N PHE A 24 21.42 29.10 2.19
CA PHE A 24 21.15 30.47 2.61
C PHE A 24 19.94 31.03 1.85
N PHE A 25 18.97 31.53 2.61
CA PHE A 25 17.85 32.37 2.17
C PHE A 25 18.02 33.73 2.87
N ALA A 26 17.97 34.86 2.16
CA ALA A 26 17.37 36.15 2.57
C ALA A 26 17.91 37.37 1.80
N LEU A 27 17.02 38.38 1.68
CA LEU A 27 17.12 39.78 1.21
C LEU A 27 16.86 40.00 -0.30
N ALA A 28 15.99 40.90 -0.75
CA ALA A 28 15.32 42.08 -0.17
C ALA A 28 13.91 42.24 -0.84
N LEU A 29 12.89 42.83 -0.22
CA LEU A 29 12.72 44.28 -0.05
C LEU A 29 11.62 44.58 0.98
N SER A 30 11.96 45.46 1.93
CA SER A 30 11.04 46.24 2.74
C SER A 30 11.20 47.70 2.37
N GLY A 31 10.11 48.44 2.17
CA GLY A 31 10.14 49.91 2.16
C GLY A 31 9.02 50.56 1.36
N CYS A 32 7.88 50.84 2.00
CA CYS A 32 7.38 52.20 2.21
C CYS A 32 6.00 52.17 2.88
N ALA A 33 5.88 53.00 3.91
CA ALA A 33 4.68 53.29 4.68
C ALA A 33 3.98 54.55 4.15
N ALA A 34 2.91 54.94 4.85
CA ALA A 34 2.05 56.14 4.72
C ALA A 34 0.80 55.92 3.84
N SER A 35 -0.40 56.35 4.19
CA SER A 35 -0.93 57.15 5.31
C SER A 35 -2.46 57.16 5.18
N GLY A 36 -3.17 57.34 6.29
CA GLY A 36 -4.63 57.44 6.30
C GLY A 36 -5.17 58.81 5.88
N SER A 37 -6.48 58.87 5.62
CA SER A 37 -7.37 60.00 5.94
C SER A 37 -8.79 59.62 5.58
N GLY A 38 -9.73 59.89 6.49
CA GLY A 38 -11.15 59.63 6.27
C GLY A 38 -11.82 60.64 5.36
N SER A 39 -12.98 60.25 4.85
CA SER A 39 -14.11 61.14 4.63
C SER A 39 -15.39 60.32 4.57
N SER A 40 -16.33 60.75 5.39
CA SER A 40 -17.72 60.35 5.48
C SER A 40 -18.47 60.72 4.19
N VAL A 41 -19.18 59.77 3.62
CA VAL A 41 -20.27 60.01 2.65
C VAL A 41 -21.49 59.26 3.15
N GLU A 42 -22.52 60.01 3.58
CA GLU A 42 -23.86 59.49 3.84
C GLU A 42 -24.55 59.17 2.52
N ILE A 43 -25.10 57.96 2.38
CA ILE A 43 -26.17 57.65 1.42
C ILE A 43 -27.18 56.71 2.06
N GLY A 44 -28.39 57.24 2.28
CA GLY A 44 -29.68 56.62 1.96
C GLY A 44 -30.06 55.28 2.61
N ALA A 45 -31.12 55.33 3.43
CA ALA A 45 -31.81 54.15 3.96
C ALA A 45 -32.38 53.23 2.85
N VAL A 46 -32.10 51.92 2.95
CA VAL A 46 -32.69 50.80 2.19
C VAL A 46 -32.76 49.58 3.17
N PRO A 47 -33.80 48.72 3.13
CA PRO A 47 -34.45 48.19 4.32
C PRO A 47 -33.70 47.04 5.02
N SER A 48 -34.09 46.84 6.28
CA SER A 48 -33.64 45.80 7.21
C SER A 48 -33.59 44.39 6.61
N GLN A 49 -32.43 43.99 6.10
CA GLN A 49 -32.04 42.58 6.06
C GLN A 49 -31.31 42.27 7.36
N SER A 50 -31.69 41.16 8.01
CA SER A 50 -31.15 40.76 9.29
C SER A 50 -29.62 40.61 9.22
N LEU A 51 -28.90 41.26 10.14
CA LEU A 51 -27.43 41.23 10.25
C LEU A 51 -26.86 39.79 10.20
N SER A 52 -27.63 38.80 10.64
CA SER A 52 -27.29 37.38 10.59
C SER A 52 -27.16 36.79 9.19
N GLU A 53 -27.97 37.22 8.20
CA GLU A 53 -27.90 36.69 6.84
C GLU A 53 -26.74 37.28 6.06
N LEU A 54 -26.45 38.57 6.28
CA LEU A 54 -25.33 39.27 5.64
C LEU A 54 -23.99 38.81 6.19
N GLU A 55 -23.91 38.53 7.50
CA GLU A 55 -22.76 37.88 8.12
C GLU A 55 -22.59 36.46 7.58
N LEU A 56 -23.66 35.69 7.38
CA LEU A 56 -23.58 34.33 6.83
C LEU A 56 -23.14 34.31 5.36
N ILE A 57 -23.54 35.30 4.57
CA ILE A 57 -23.10 35.47 3.17
C ILE A 57 -21.63 35.90 3.13
N LYS A 58 -21.21 36.85 3.98
CA LYS A 58 -19.80 37.25 4.11
C LYS A 58 -18.91 36.10 4.58
N LEU A 59 -19.34 35.35 5.59
CA LEU A 59 -18.59 34.21 6.12
C LEU A 59 -18.45 33.10 5.07
N LYS A 60 -19.50 32.83 4.28
CA LYS A 60 -19.43 31.87 3.17
C LYS A 60 -18.52 32.34 2.05
N ALA A 61 -18.54 33.63 1.70
CA ALA A 61 -17.64 34.21 0.70
C ALA A 61 -16.18 34.22 1.19
N GLU A 62 -15.94 34.45 2.47
CA GLU A 62 -14.61 34.44 3.08
C GLU A 62 -14.07 33.01 3.24
N ILE A 63 -14.93 32.04 3.57
CA ILE A 63 -14.58 30.61 3.54
C ILE A 63 -14.28 30.13 2.11
N GLN A 64 -15.04 30.58 1.11
CA GLN A 64 -14.74 30.28 -0.30
C GLN A 64 -13.43 30.94 -0.76
N GLY A 65 -13.15 32.18 -0.35
CA GLY A 65 -11.88 32.84 -0.63
C GLY A 65 -10.68 32.18 0.08
N ILE A 66 -10.87 31.67 1.30
CA ILE A 66 -9.88 30.88 2.02
C ILE A 66 -9.69 29.50 1.37
N GLN A 67 -10.75 28.87 0.88
CA GLN A 67 -10.67 27.62 0.13
C GLN A 67 -9.97 27.81 -1.22
N GLU A 68 -10.26 28.89 -1.96
CA GLU A 68 -9.57 29.20 -3.22
C GLU A 68 -8.09 29.59 -3.02
N THR A 69 -7.74 30.27 -1.93
CA THR A 69 -6.34 30.55 -1.59
C THR A 69 -5.61 29.34 -1.03
N THR A 70 -6.31 28.44 -0.33
CA THR A 70 -5.77 27.15 0.13
C THR A 70 -5.58 26.18 -1.04
N ASP A 71 -6.49 26.14 -2.01
CA ASP A 71 -6.37 25.34 -3.23
C ASP A 71 -5.34 25.94 -4.20
N ARG A 72 -5.22 27.28 -4.28
CA ARG A 72 -4.12 27.94 -5.00
C ARG A 72 -2.78 27.64 -4.34
N ASN A 73 -2.63 27.73 -3.01
CA ASN A 73 -1.37 27.41 -2.32
C ASN A 73 -1.07 25.90 -2.26
N ALA A 74 -2.09 25.04 -2.29
CA ALA A 74 -1.94 23.60 -2.47
C ALA A 74 -1.52 23.25 -3.90
N GLY A 75 -1.92 24.06 -4.90
CA GLY A 75 -1.50 23.94 -6.29
C GLY A 75 0.02 24.03 -6.45
N TRP A 76 0.67 25.07 -5.93
CA TRP A 76 2.12 25.23 -6.08
C TRP A 76 2.94 24.22 -5.26
N GLN A 77 2.45 23.76 -4.11
CA GLN A 77 3.10 22.69 -3.34
C GLN A 77 2.93 21.32 -4.01
N ASN A 78 1.75 21.04 -4.58
CA ASN A 78 1.52 19.83 -5.38
C ASN A 78 2.27 19.89 -6.72
N ASP A 79 2.43 21.08 -7.31
CA ASP A 79 3.23 21.29 -8.51
C ASP A 79 4.72 21.14 -8.16
N LEU A 80 5.26 21.80 -7.12
CA LEU A 80 6.65 21.58 -6.67
C LEU A 80 6.94 20.11 -6.29
N LEU A 81 5.97 19.38 -5.72
CA LEU A 81 6.08 17.94 -5.48
C LEU A 81 5.89 17.10 -6.76
N ALA A 82 5.17 17.58 -7.76
CA ALA A 82 5.07 16.97 -9.08
C ALA A 82 6.34 17.19 -9.92
N TRP A 83 7.05 18.29 -9.71
CA TRP A 83 8.37 18.59 -10.26
C TRP A 83 9.52 18.01 -9.41
N ALA A 84 9.26 17.58 -8.18
CA ALA A 84 10.28 16.98 -7.31
C ALA A 84 11.03 15.81 -7.96
N PRO A 85 10.38 14.91 -8.74
CA PRO A 85 11.10 13.89 -9.49
C PRO A 85 12.00 14.49 -10.59
N PHE A 86 11.58 15.54 -11.30
CA PHE A 86 12.38 16.26 -12.29
C PHE A 86 13.60 16.94 -11.67
N VAL A 87 13.41 17.62 -10.53
CA VAL A 87 14.50 18.18 -9.73
C VAL A 87 15.41 17.06 -9.21
N THR A 88 14.86 15.90 -8.85
CA THR A 88 15.64 14.71 -8.46
C THR A 88 16.42 14.14 -9.64
N VAL A 89 15.86 14.06 -10.85
CA VAL A 89 16.58 13.67 -12.08
C VAL A 89 17.72 14.65 -12.35
N LEU A 90 17.47 15.97 -12.26
CA LEU A 90 18.49 17.00 -12.50
C LEU A 90 19.57 17.01 -11.43
N VAL A 91 19.22 16.80 -10.16
CA VAL A 91 20.16 16.69 -9.04
C VAL A 91 20.92 15.36 -9.08
N ALA A 92 20.29 14.26 -9.49
CA ALA A 92 20.95 12.97 -9.67
C ALA A 92 21.88 13.01 -10.88
N ALA A 93 21.47 13.61 -12.00
CA ALA A 93 22.31 13.82 -13.18
C ALA A 93 23.45 14.80 -12.89
N GLY A 94 23.18 15.89 -12.17
CA GLY A 94 24.19 16.85 -11.73
C GLY A 94 25.14 16.29 -10.68
N GLY A 95 24.64 15.48 -9.74
CA GLY A 95 25.40 14.75 -8.74
C GLY A 95 26.30 13.70 -9.40
N LEU A 96 25.75 12.87 -10.29
CA LEU A 96 26.49 11.94 -11.14
C LEU A 96 27.59 12.67 -11.93
N PHE A 97 27.25 13.79 -12.57
CA PHE A 97 28.22 14.62 -13.30
C PHE A 97 29.32 15.19 -12.40
N LEU A 98 29.01 15.58 -11.16
CA LEU A 98 29.99 16.04 -10.18
C LEU A 98 30.85 14.90 -9.63
N THR A 99 30.28 13.72 -9.35
CA THR A 99 31.01 12.51 -8.95
C THR A 99 32.01 12.12 -10.04
N LEU A 100 31.55 12.06 -11.30
CA LEU A 100 32.38 11.85 -12.48
C LEU A 100 33.46 12.94 -12.67
N ARG A 101 33.22 14.17 -12.18
CA ARG A 101 34.20 15.26 -12.21
C ARG A 101 35.23 15.19 -11.09
N THR A 102 34.85 14.73 -9.90
CA THR A 102 35.74 14.63 -8.73
C THR A 102 36.67 13.41 -8.76
N GLN A 103 36.30 12.32 -9.44
CA GLN A 103 37.17 11.15 -9.66
C GLN A 103 38.35 11.40 -10.63
N ARG A 104 38.49 12.61 -11.20
CA ARG A 104 39.43 12.96 -12.30
C ARG A 104 40.89 13.19 -11.89
N SER A 105 41.47 12.37 -11.01
CA SER A 105 42.85 12.55 -10.56
C SER A 105 43.88 11.60 -11.18
N ASP A 106 43.54 10.64 -12.05
CA ASP A 106 44.54 9.68 -12.56
C ASP A 106 44.45 9.35 -14.05
N ARG A 107 45.63 9.30 -14.69
CA ARG A 107 45.95 9.19 -16.12
C ARG A 107 45.54 7.87 -16.81
N ARG A 108 44.39 7.28 -16.47
CA ARG A 108 43.73 6.17 -17.20
C ARG A 108 42.57 6.70 -18.06
N THR A 109 42.85 7.70 -18.89
CA THR A 109 41.95 8.85 -19.10
C THR A 109 41.07 8.88 -20.34
N GLU A 110 41.17 7.97 -21.32
CA GLU A 110 40.32 8.09 -22.53
C GLU A 110 39.14 7.10 -22.57
N GLN A 111 39.34 5.81 -22.27
CA GLN A 111 38.24 4.84 -22.28
C GLN A 111 37.17 5.16 -21.21
N ARG A 112 37.59 5.54 -20.00
CA ARG A 112 36.66 5.96 -18.94
C ARG A 112 35.91 7.24 -19.32
N ARG A 113 36.58 8.21 -19.93
CA ARG A 113 35.98 9.47 -20.40
C ARG A 113 34.91 9.22 -21.47
N ARG A 114 35.17 8.31 -22.42
CA ARG A 114 34.17 7.89 -23.42
C ARG A 114 32.97 7.21 -22.78
N HIS A 115 33.21 6.33 -21.81
CA HIS A 115 32.15 5.66 -21.05
C HIS A 115 31.28 6.67 -20.29
N ASP A 116 31.89 7.66 -19.65
CA ASP A 116 31.18 8.73 -18.93
C ASP A 116 30.37 9.65 -19.86
N GLU A 117 30.94 9.99 -21.03
CA GLU A 117 30.27 10.77 -22.06
C GLU A 117 29.11 10.01 -22.71
N GLU A 118 29.24 8.69 -22.89
CA GLU A 118 28.17 7.80 -23.33
C GLU A 118 27.05 7.73 -22.28
N LEU A 119 27.38 7.60 -20.99
CA LEU A 119 26.41 7.62 -19.91
C LEU A 119 25.68 8.95 -19.84
N ALA A 120 26.39 10.08 -19.88
CA ALA A 120 25.80 11.41 -19.87
C ALA A 120 24.85 11.63 -21.07
N ARG A 121 25.22 11.15 -22.26
CA ARG A 121 24.37 11.18 -23.44
C ARG A 121 23.12 10.32 -23.28
N ALA A 122 23.26 9.11 -22.74
CA ALA A 122 22.12 8.25 -22.45
C ALA A 122 21.15 8.94 -21.48
N VAL A 123 21.65 9.47 -20.36
CA VAL A 123 20.82 10.18 -19.38
C VAL A 123 20.15 11.41 -19.99
N SER A 124 20.84 12.18 -20.81
CA SER A 124 20.24 13.33 -21.52
C SER A 124 19.14 12.90 -22.50
N ASN A 125 19.33 11.78 -23.20
CA ASN A 125 18.39 11.28 -24.20
C ASN A 125 17.13 10.66 -23.57
N LEU A 126 17.16 10.25 -22.30
CA LEU A 126 15.95 9.88 -21.54
C LEU A 126 14.96 11.05 -21.41
N GLY A 127 15.45 12.28 -21.36
CA GLY A 127 14.63 13.50 -21.35
C GLY A 127 14.22 13.98 -22.74
N SER A 128 14.53 13.25 -23.81
CA SER A 128 14.23 13.67 -25.18
C SER A 128 12.72 13.63 -25.49
N GLY A 129 12.27 14.48 -26.41
CA GLY A 129 10.87 14.47 -26.87
C GLY A 129 10.53 13.30 -27.80
N THR A 130 11.53 12.52 -28.23
CA THR A 130 11.35 11.42 -29.19
C THR A 130 11.36 10.07 -28.47
N ARG A 131 10.30 9.30 -28.67
CA ARG A 131 10.13 7.99 -28.04
C ARG A 131 11.31 7.05 -28.32
N GLU A 132 11.77 7.00 -29.56
CA GLU A 132 12.87 6.12 -29.99
C GLU A 132 14.19 6.43 -29.26
N MET A 133 14.55 7.72 -29.13
CA MET A 133 15.76 8.11 -28.41
C MET A 133 15.65 7.76 -26.93
N ARG A 134 14.48 7.94 -26.30
CA ARG A 134 14.26 7.55 -24.90
C ARG A 134 14.37 6.04 -24.69
N VAL A 135 13.80 5.22 -25.58
CA VAL A 135 13.90 3.75 -25.52
C VAL A 135 15.36 3.31 -25.67
N ASN A 136 16.07 3.83 -26.67
CA ASN A 136 17.48 3.51 -26.89
C ASN A 136 18.35 3.95 -25.70
N ALA A 137 18.05 5.12 -25.14
CA ALA A 137 18.73 5.65 -23.96
C ALA A 137 18.51 4.78 -22.73
N ALA A 138 17.27 4.36 -22.46
CA ALA A 138 16.95 3.43 -21.37
C ALA A 138 17.71 2.11 -21.55
N ALA A 139 17.65 1.51 -22.74
CA ALA A 139 18.36 0.27 -23.04
C ALA A 139 19.88 0.39 -22.87
N ALA A 140 20.46 1.57 -23.15
CA ALA A 140 21.89 1.82 -22.99
C ALA A 140 22.32 1.87 -21.52
N LEU A 141 21.45 2.26 -20.57
CA LEU A 141 21.78 2.35 -19.14
C LEU A 141 22.33 1.03 -18.60
N ARG A 142 21.79 -0.10 -19.08
CA ARG A 142 22.20 -1.43 -18.64
C ARG A 142 23.69 -1.72 -18.87
N ALA A 143 24.28 -1.17 -19.92
CA ALA A 143 25.71 -1.37 -20.22
C ALA A 143 26.61 -0.84 -19.10
N PHE A 144 26.15 0.18 -18.37
CA PHE A 144 26.90 0.84 -17.29
C PHE A 144 26.77 0.13 -15.93
N LEU A 145 25.94 -0.92 -15.83
CA LEU A 145 25.86 -1.82 -14.68
C LEU A 145 26.95 -2.91 -14.70
N GLY A 146 27.89 -2.82 -15.64
CA GLY A 146 29.03 -3.70 -15.79
C GLY A 146 29.99 -3.67 -14.58
N PRO A 147 30.98 -4.59 -14.59
CA PRO A 147 31.84 -4.79 -13.44
C PRO A 147 32.83 -3.68 -13.14
N ASP A 148 33.09 -2.81 -14.11
CA ASP A 148 34.18 -1.86 -14.07
C ASP A 148 33.86 -0.56 -13.30
N SER A 149 32.59 -0.38 -12.91
CA SER A 149 32.05 0.88 -12.40
C SER A 149 31.10 0.71 -11.18
N PRO A 150 31.54 0.07 -10.09
CA PRO A 150 30.68 -0.16 -8.91
C PRO A 150 30.21 1.13 -8.23
N ASP A 151 31.01 2.20 -8.29
CA ASP A 151 30.70 3.50 -7.68
C ASP A 151 29.47 4.17 -8.33
N LEU A 152 29.23 3.86 -9.61
CA LEU A 152 28.15 4.43 -10.41
C LEU A 152 26.82 3.71 -10.22
N HIS A 153 26.80 2.51 -9.62
CA HIS A 153 25.59 1.69 -9.53
C HIS A 153 24.49 2.36 -8.71
N VAL A 154 24.85 3.06 -7.62
CA VAL A 154 23.87 3.78 -6.79
C VAL A 154 23.33 5.01 -7.53
N ASP A 155 24.20 5.76 -8.20
CA ASP A 155 23.78 6.94 -8.95
C ASP A 155 22.88 6.56 -10.13
N LEU A 156 23.25 5.51 -10.86
CA LEU A 156 22.45 4.96 -11.95
C LEU A 156 21.10 4.44 -11.45
N LEU A 157 21.07 3.75 -10.31
CA LEU A 157 19.83 3.37 -9.64
C LEU A 157 18.95 4.59 -9.37
N GLN A 158 19.50 5.70 -8.87
CA GLN A 158 18.73 6.93 -8.64
C GLN A 158 18.18 7.52 -9.95
N VAL A 159 18.97 7.54 -11.02
CA VAL A 159 18.52 8.02 -12.34
C VAL A 159 17.38 7.16 -12.88
N ILE A 160 17.50 5.84 -12.81
CA ILE A 160 16.46 4.90 -13.25
C ILE A 160 15.16 5.13 -12.45
N ILE A 161 15.25 5.19 -11.11
CA ILE A 161 14.10 5.42 -10.24
C ILE A 161 13.43 6.76 -10.53
N ALA A 162 14.22 7.82 -10.71
CA ALA A 162 13.69 9.16 -10.95
C ALA A 162 12.95 9.22 -12.29
N ASN A 163 13.45 8.54 -13.34
CA ASN A 163 12.74 8.39 -14.61
C ASN A 163 11.47 7.54 -14.47
N LEU A 164 11.49 6.43 -13.72
CA LEU A 164 10.30 5.62 -13.45
C LEU A 164 9.18 6.38 -12.73
N LYS A 165 9.52 7.42 -11.96
CA LYS A 165 8.53 8.27 -11.27
C LYS A 165 7.85 9.31 -12.18
N ILE A 166 8.49 9.70 -13.28
CA ILE A 166 7.93 10.67 -14.25
C ILE A 166 7.42 10.02 -15.52
N GLU A 167 7.88 8.80 -15.83
CA GLU A 167 7.57 8.15 -17.10
C GLU A 167 6.08 7.86 -17.22
N SER A 168 5.54 8.19 -18.40
CA SER A 168 4.14 7.98 -18.77
C SER A 168 4.00 6.91 -19.85
N ASP A 169 5.08 6.53 -20.55
CA ASP A 169 5.09 5.48 -21.56
C ASP A 169 5.38 4.09 -20.93
N PRO A 170 4.43 3.14 -21.01
CA PRO A 170 4.61 1.80 -20.45
C PRO A 170 5.78 1.01 -21.06
N VAL A 171 6.17 1.30 -22.31
CA VAL A 171 7.28 0.60 -22.97
C VAL A 171 8.61 1.04 -22.37
N ILE A 172 8.82 2.34 -22.21
CA ILE A 172 10.05 2.88 -21.61
C ILE A 172 10.11 2.47 -20.12
N ALA A 173 9.00 2.57 -19.40
CA ALA A 173 8.91 2.09 -18.03
C ALA A 173 9.28 0.61 -17.91
N GLY A 174 8.84 -0.24 -18.85
CA GLY A 174 9.22 -1.65 -18.90
C GLY A 174 10.72 -1.89 -19.09
N VAL A 175 11.39 -1.09 -19.93
CA VAL A 175 12.86 -1.15 -20.07
C VAL A 175 13.54 -0.74 -18.77
N LEU A 176 13.13 0.39 -18.19
CA LEU A 176 13.67 0.92 -16.94
C LEU A 176 13.42 -0.02 -15.74
N VAL A 177 12.32 -0.78 -15.72
CA VAL A 177 12.08 -1.83 -14.71
C VAL A 177 13.16 -2.91 -14.79
N ASN A 178 13.51 -3.37 -16.00
CA ASN A 178 14.57 -4.36 -16.18
C ASN A 178 15.93 -3.81 -15.74
N ASP A 179 16.20 -2.53 -16.02
CA ASP A 179 17.42 -1.86 -15.58
C ASP A 179 17.46 -1.69 -14.05
N LEU A 180 16.32 -1.37 -13.43
CA LEU A 180 16.16 -1.31 -11.98
C LEU A 180 16.47 -2.68 -11.34
N GLU A 181 15.95 -3.77 -11.89
CA GLU A 181 16.25 -5.12 -11.41
C GLU A 181 17.75 -5.43 -11.48
N ALA A 182 18.38 -5.13 -12.62
CA ALA A 182 19.80 -5.36 -12.82
C ALA A 182 20.64 -4.51 -11.85
N ALA A 183 20.26 -3.25 -11.63
CA ALA A 183 20.93 -2.34 -10.71
C ALA A 183 20.85 -2.83 -9.27
N LEU A 184 19.66 -3.24 -8.82
CA LEU A 184 19.46 -3.77 -7.47
C LEU A 184 20.27 -5.05 -7.22
N ARG A 185 20.30 -5.98 -8.20
CA ARG A 185 21.12 -7.20 -8.10
C ARG A 185 22.61 -6.86 -8.03
N ALA A 186 23.10 -5.99 -8.93
CA ALA A 186 24.49 -5.57 -8.94
C ALA A 186 24.93 -4.93 -7.61
N ILE A 187 24.10 -4.05 -7.03
CA ILE A 187 24.36 -3.41 -5.73
C ILE A 187 24.47 -4.45 -4.62
N VAL A 188 23.55 -5.42 -4.56
CA VAL A 188 23.55 -6.46 -3.51
C VAL A 188 24.71 -7.42 -3.68
N ASP A 189 24.95 -7.94 -4.90
CA ASP A 189 26.03 -8.89 -5.19
C ASP A 189 27.41 -8.32 -4.87
N ARG A 190 27.59 -7.02 -5.12
CA ARG A 190 28.85 -6.30 -4.87
C ARG A 190 28.94 -5.72 -3.46
N LYS A 191 27.90 -5.89 -2.64
CA LYS A 191 27.82 -5.32 -1.28
C LYS A 191 28.01 -3.79 -1.27
N VAL A 192 27.53 -3.11 -2.31
CA VAL A 192 27.55 -1.65 -2.38
C VAL A 192 26.55 -1.11 -1.35
N LYS A 193 26.98 -0.12 -0.57
CA LYS A 193 26.16 0.45 0.50
C LYS A 193 25.00 1.26 -0.08
N LEU A 194 23.78 0.74 0.02
CA LEU A 194 22.57 1.46 -0.31
C LEU A 194 21.96 2.11 0.94
N VAL A 195 21.73 3.42 0.92
CA VAL A 195 21.20 4.17 2.07
C VAL A 195 19.68 4.01 2.21
N LYS A 196 18.96 4.04 1.08
CA LYS A 196 17.50 3.85 1.00
C LYS A 196 17.12 3.39 -0.40
N LEU A 197 15.96 2.73 -0.52
CA LEU A 197 15.31 2.41 -1.78
C LEU A 197 13.92 3.04 -1.80
N ASP A 198 13.74 4.09 -2.59
CA ASP A 198 12.49 4.85 -2.66
C ASP A 198 11.86 4.72 -4.05
N LEU A 199 10.94 3.77 -4.17
CA LEU A 199 10.13 3.50 -5.35
C LEU A 199 8.73 4.15 -5.24
N SER A 200 8.52 5.02 -4.25
CA SER A 200 7.23 5.64 -4.02
C SER A 200 6.76 6.42 -5.26
N ARG A 201 5.46 6.35 -5.55
CA ARG A 201 4.80 7.01 -6.69
C ARG A 201 5.32 6.60 -8.08
N ALA A 202 6.14 5.56 -8.21
CA ALA A 202 6.46 4.97 -9.51
C ALA A 202 5.22 4.21 -10.03
N LEU A 203 4.29 4.92 -10.67
CA LEU A 203 2.95 4.40 -10.99
C LEU A 203 2.95 3.30 -12.06
N LEU A 204 3.95 3.29 -12.94
CA LEU A 204 4.08 2.31 -14.04
C LEU A 204 5.04 1.15 -13.72
N LEU A 205 5.48 0.99 -12.47
CA LEU A 205 6.46 -0.02 -12.04
C LEU A 205 5.87 -1.45 -11.98
N THR A 206 5.41 -1.98 -13.10
CA THR A 206 4.80 -3.31 -13.14
C THR A 206 5.82 -4.43 -13.35
N ARG A 207 5.50 -5.64 -12.87
CA ARG A 207 6.29 -6.86 -13.10
C ARG A 207 7.75 -6.81 -12.62
N LEU A 208 8.05 -5.97 -11.62
CA LEU A 208 9.37 -5.93 -11.00
C LEU A 208 9.69 -7.27 -10.34
N SER A 209 10.83 -7.88 -10.66
CA SER A 209 11.32 -9.10 -10.00
C SER A 209 12.54 -8.83 -9.11
N VAL A 210 12.34 -8.94 -7.80
CA VAL A 210 13.40 -8.90 -6.78
C VAL A 210 13.43 -10.20 -5.96
N ARG A 211 13.13 -11.32 -6.64
CA ARG A 211 13.15 -12.67 -6.08
C ARG A 211 14.44 -12.94 -5.30
N LYS A 212 14.31 -13.37 -4.05
CA LYS A 212 15.40 -13.70 -3.11
C LYS A 212 16.40 -12.55 -2.85
N LEU A 213 16.07 -11.32 -3.23
CA LEU A 213 16.92 -10.17 -2.93
C LEU A 213 16.92 -9.91 -1.42
N GLU A 214 18.08 -9.58 -0.85
CA GLU A 214 18.21 -9.25 0.56
C GLU A 214 18.58 -7.77 0.73
N LEU A 215 17.66 -6.98 1.31
CA LEU A 215 17.87 -5.55 1.59
C LEU A 215 17.82 -5.28 3.11
N ARG A 216 18.56 -6.07 3.88
CA ARG A 216 18.59 -5.94 5.34
C ARG A 216 19.10 -4.56 5.75
N GLY A 217 18.30 -3.84 6.53
CA GLY A 217 18.69 -2.53 7.08
C GLY A 217 18.63 -1.35 6.09
N VAL A 218 18.26 -1.59 4.83
CA VAL A 218 18.01 -0.52 3.86
C VAL A 218 16.53 -0.16 3.92
N PRO A 219 16.13 1.04 4.36
CA PRO A 219 14.73 1.46 4.31
C PRO A 219 14.17 1.36 2.89
N VAL A 220 13.04 0.67 2.74
CA VAL A 220 12.34 0.51 1.46
C VAL A 220 11.00 1.23 1.53
N ASP A 221 10.74 2.08 0.56
CA ASP A 221 9.46 2.77 0.35
C ASP A 221 8.91 2.44 -1.03
N ILE A 222 7.71 1.87 -1.06
CA ILE A 222 6.93 1.54 -2.26
C ILE A 222 5.54 2.19 -2.20
N ALA A 223 5.36 3.22 -1.37
CA ALA A 223 4.06 3.89 -1.21
C ALA A 223 3.52 4.39 -2.55
N PHE A 224 2.26 4.08 -2.85
CA PHE A 224 1.58 4.41 -4.10
C PHE A 224 2.26 3.88 -5.38
N ALA A 225 3.27 3.02 -5.29
CA ALA A 225 3.89 2.43 -6.47
C ALA A 225 2.90 1.49 -7.18
N GLY A 226 2.88 1.54 -8.51
CA GLY A 226 2.29 0.47 -9.29
C GLY A 226 3.23 -0.72 -9.21
N LEU A 227 2.80 -1.88 -8.72
CA LEU A 227 3.63 -3.08 -8.53
C LEU A 227 2.85 -4.33 -8.95
N LYS A 228 1.89 -4.16 -9.86
CA LYS A 228 1.05 -5.23 -10.39
C LYS A 228 1.92 -6.33 -10.98
N GLN A 229 1.60 -7.59 -10.66
CA GLN A 229 2.29 -8.79 -11.15
C GLN A 229 3.80 -8.83 -10.82
N SER A 230 4.26 -8.08 -9.81
CA SER A 230 5.66 -8.11 -9.38
C SER A 230 5.99 -9.37 -8.58
N ASP A 231 7.25 -9.78 -8.61
CA ASP A 231 7.77 -10.99 -7.98
C ASP A 231 8.75 -10.63 -6.85
N PHE A 232 8.29 -10.78 -5.62
CA PHE A 232 9.02 -10.61 -4.37
C PHE A 232 9.24 -11.96 -3.65
N ASP A 233 9.19 -13.08 -4.37
CA ASP A 233 9.32 -14.40 -3.74
C ASP A 233 10.66 -14.55 -3.01
N GLY A 234 10.60 -14.93 -1.74
CA GLY A 234 11.77 -15.08 -0.88
C GLY A 234 12.50 -13.76 -0.60
N PHE A 235 11.92 -12.60 -0.95
CA PHE A 235 12.51 -11.30 -0.67
C PHE A 235 12.71 -11.11 0.85
N ILE A 236 13.90 -10.70 1.26
CA ILE A 236 14.21 -10.39 2.66
C ILE A 236 14.25 -8.89 2.81
N ALA A 237 13.10 -8.34 3.22
CA ALA A 237 12.91 -6.92 3.39
C ALA A 237 13.52 -6.42 4.71
N PRO A 238 13.81 -5.10 4.82
CA PRO A 238 13.98 -4.47 6.13
C PRO A 238 12.70 -4.59 6.96
N ARG A 239 12.81 -4.40 8.28
CA ARG A 239 11.62 -4.19 9.11
C ARG A 239 10.90 -2.91 8.65
N GLY A 240 9.57 -2.96 8.57
CA GLY A 240 8.79 -1.74 8.40
C GLY A 240 8.78 -1.17 6.98
N VAL A 241 8.83 -2.01 5.94
CA VAL A 241 8.65 -1.55 4.54
C VAL A 241 7.42 -0.65 4.45
N ARG A 242 7.59 0.55 3.90
CA ARG A 242 6.49 1.49 3.68
C ARG A 242 5.83 1.15 2.35
N GLY A 243 4.56 0.79 2.36
CA GLY A 243 3.85 0.41 1.13
C GLY A 243 2.41 0.90 1.08
N TYR A 244 2.09 1.99 1.78
CA TYR A 244 0.74 2.54 1.83
C TYR A 244 0.20 2.84 0.42
N GLY A 245 -1.02 2.43 0.12
CA GLY A 245 -1.67 2.71 -1.17
C GLY A 245 -1.00 2.09 -2.41
N ALA A 246 0.00 1.22 -2.25
CA ALA A 246 0.63 0.55 -3.38
C ALA A 246 -0.36 -0.38 -4.11
N ASN A 247 -0.18 -0.53 -5.42
CA ASN A 247 -0.93 -1.50 -6.21
C ASN A 247 -0.14 -2.80 -6.36
N LEU A 248 -0.42 -3.77 -5.49
CA LEU A 248 0.15 -5.10 -5.42
C LEU A 248 -0.73 -6.16 -6.10
N THR A 249 -1.63 -5.77 -7.01
CA THR A 249 -2.56 -6.70 -7.66
C THR A 249 -1.79 -7.85 -8.32
N ARG A 250 -2.11 -9.09 -7.93
CA ARG A 250 -1.45 -10.33 -8.38
C ARG A 250 0.07 -10.34 -8.20
N ALA A 251 0.62 -9.56 -7.26
CA ALA A 251 2.03 -9.64 -6.89
C ALA A 251 2.29 -10.91 -6.04
N SER A 252 3.50 -11.47 -6.17
CA SER A 252 3.92 -12.66 -5.44
C SER A 252 4.91 -12.29 -4.34
N PHE A 253 4.69 -12.80 -3.14
CA PHE A 253 5.49 -12.62 -1.92
C PHE A 253 5.73 -13.97 -1.24
N ILE A 254 5.77 -15.07 -2.00
CA ILE A 254 5.85 -16.41 -1.45
C ILE A 254 7.14 -16.54 -0.64
N LYS A 255 7.03 -16.92 0.64
CA LYS A 255 8.15 -17.03 1.58
C LYS A 255 8.94 -15.72 1.80
N ALA A 256 8.40 -14.55 1.41
CA ALA A 256 9.05 -13.27 1.69
C ALA A 256 9.07 -12.96 3.19
N ASN A 257 10.08 -12.22 3.66
CA ASN A 257 10.13 -11.67 5.00
C ASN A 257 9.74 -10.19 4.96
N LEU A 258 8.55 -9.89 5.45
CA LEU A 258 7.87 -8.59 5.44
C LEU A 258 7.45 -8.18 6.87
N HIS A 259 8.32 -8.48 7.84
CA HIS A 259 8.09 -8.16 9.25
C HIS A 259 7.83 -6.66 9.45
N GLU A 260 6.73 -6.33 10.13
CA GLU A 260 6.25 -4.96 10.38
C GLU A 260 5.92 -4.15 9.11
N ALA A 261 5.78 -4.79 7.95
CA ALA A 261 5.46 -4.09 6.71
C ALA A 261 4.14 -3.32 6.81
N ARG A 262 4.12 -2.11 6.24
CA ARG A 262 3.02 -1.16 6.34
C ARG A 262 2.29 -1.05 5.01
N PHE A 263 1.30 -1.89 4.82
CA PHE A 263 0.45 -2.02 3.63
C PHE A 263 -0.97 -1.45 3.85
N ASN A 264 -1.09 -0.34 4.58
CA ASN A 264 -2.42 0.27 4.77
C ASN A 264 -2.95 0.83 3.44
N GLY A 265 -4.22 0.54 3.14
CA GLY A 265 -4.88 1.00 1.92
C GLY A 265 -4.33 0.42 0.60
N VAL A 266 -3.50 -0.63 0.64
CA VAL A 266 -3.00 -1.24 -0.61
C VAL A 266 -4.12 -1.89 -1.41
N ASN A 267 -3.95 -1.94 -2.73
CA ASN A 267 -4.71 -2.82 -3.59
C ASN A 267 -3.89 -4.08 -3.87
N ALA A 268 -4.20 -5.18 -3.18
CA ALA A 268 -3.50 -6.45 -3.23
C ALA A 268 -4.43 -7.60 -3.66
N VAL A 269 -5.36 -7.31 -4.59
CA VAL A 269 -6.29 -8.32 -5.14
C VAL A 269 -5.50 -9.45 -5.80
N GLY A 270 -5.79 -10.69 -5.38
CA GLY A 270 -5.11 -11.89 -5.88
C GLY A 270 -3.62 -11.95 -5.56
N ALA A 271 -3.12 -11.14 -4.62
CA ALA A 271 -1.72 -11.20 -4.22
C ALA A 271 -1.41 -12.49 -3.45
N ASP A 272 -0.20 -13.02 -3.63
CA ASP A 272 0.22 -14.28 -3.05
C ASP A 272 1.23 -14.09 -1.91
N PHE A 273 0.77 -14.22 -0.68
CA PHE A 273 1.58 -14.16 0.54
C PHE A 273 1.84 -15.54 1.15
N ARG A 274 1.72 -16.63 0.38
CA ARG A 274 1.87 -17.99 0.92
C ARG A 274 3.20 -18.16 1.61
N LYS A 275 3.17 -18.67 2.85
CA LYS A 275 4.37 -18.88 3.70
C LYS A 275 5.19 -17.61 3.98
N ALA A 276 4.68 -16.41 3.69
CA ALA A 276 5.37 -15.16 4.00
C ALA A 276 5.42 -14.92 5.52
N ARG A 277 6.45 -14.19 5.97
CA ARG A 277 6.54 -13.68 7.34
C ARG A 277 6.01 -12.26 7.38
N LEU A 278 4.81 -12.10 7.94
CA LEU A 278 4.05 -10.84 8.03
C LEU A 278 3.75 -10.46 9.49
N VAL A 279 4.62 -10.89 10.41
CA VAL A 279 4.51 -10.60 11.85
C VAL A 279 4.43 -9.09 12.04
N ALA A 280 3.39 -8.62 12.74
CA ALA A 280 3.08 -7.22 13.00
C ALA A 280 2.90 -6.34 11.74
N ALA A 281 2.62 -6.93 10.57
CA ALA A 281 2.31 -6.18 9.37
C ALA A 281 0.93 -5.52 9.45
N THR A 282 0.75 -4.37 8.78
CA THR A 282 -0.52 -3.65 8.79
C THR A 282 -1.14 -3.58 7.39
N PHE A 283 -2.37 -4.04 7.26
CA PHE A 283 -3.21 -4.03 6.06
C PHE A 283 -4.51 -3.25 6.28
N LYS A 284 -4.49 -2.22 7.13
CA LYS A 284 -5.72 -1.49 7.49
C LYS A 284 -6.32 -0.84 6.25
N GLY A 285 -7.60 -1.07 5.99
CA GLY A 285 -8.29 -0.55 4.81
C GLY A 285 -7.80 -1.10 3.47
N ALA A 286 -7.00 -2.18 3.44
CA ALA A 286 -6.50 -2.76 2.21
C ALA A 286 -7.60 -3.53 1.43
N ASN A 287 -7.49 -3.56 0.10
CA ASN A 287 -8.26 -4.47 -0.73
C ASN A 287 -7.46 -5.76 -0.94
N LEU A 288 -7.88 -6.84 -0.28
CA LEU A 288 -7.22 -8.15 -0.23
C LEU A 288 -8.14 -9.26 -0.77
N GLN A 289 -9.06 -8.91 -1.68
CA GLN A 289 -9.92 -9.91 -2.32
C GLN A 289 -9.08 -10.97 -3.03
N GLU A 290 -9.42 -12.25 -2.85
CA GLU A 290 -8.70 -13.39 -3.43
C GLU A 290 -7.21 -13.47 -3.02
N ALA A 291 -6.77 -12.76 -1.98
CA ALA A 291 -5.39 -12.82 -1.51
C ALA A 291 -5.08 -14.18 -0.84
N HIS A 292 -3.89 -14.71 -1.07
CA HIS A 292 -3.46 -16.01 -0.55
C HIS A 292 -2.49 -15.85 0.62
N PHE A 293 -2.92 -16.16 1.83
CA PHE A 293 -2.12 -16.17 3.06
C PHE A 293 -1.81 -17.60 3.57
N ALA A 294 -2.04 -18.65 2.78
CA ALA A 294 -1.86 -20.01 3.25
C ALA A 294 -0.45 -20.27 3.82
N GLY A 295 -0.39 -20.77 5.05
CA GLY A 295 0.85 -20.99 5.80
C GLY A 295 1.64 -19.73 6.19
N ALA A 296 1.11 -18.52 5.97
CA ALA A 296 1.76 -17.28 6.36
C ALA A 296 1.83 -17.10 7.89
N LYS A 297 2.81 -16.33 8.35
CA LYS A 297 2.97 -15.92 9.75
C LYS A 297 2.35 -14.53 9.92
N LEU A 298 1.15 -14.46 10.49
CA LEU A 298 0.33 -13.25 10.64
C LEU A 298 0.21 -12.80 12.10
N GLN A 299 1.14 -13.21 12.97
CA GLN A 299 1.07 -12.88 14.38
C GLN A 299 1.04 -11.37 14.58
N SER A 300 0.07 -10.86 15.35
CA SER A 300 -0.15 -9.43 15.57
C SER A 300 -0.36 -8.60 14.29
N ALA A 301 -0.73 -9.22 13.17
CA ALA A 301 -1.04 -8.49 11.94
C ALA A 301 -2.40 -7.77 12.03
N HIS A 302 -2.53 -6.65 11.35
CA HIS A 302 -3.68 -5.76 11.41
C HIS A 302 -4.46 -5.75 10.08
N PHE A 303 -5.73 -6.14 10.09
CA PHE A 303 -6.61 -6.25 8.92
C PHE A 303 -7.89 -5.41 9.04
N GLU A 304 -7.99 -4.55 10.05
CA GLU A 304 -9.20 -3.77 10.32
C GLU A 304 -9.59 -2.92 9.08
N ARG A 305 -10.89 -2.89 8.74
CA ARG A 305 -11.44 -2.21 7.56
C ARG A 305 -10.99 -2.76 6.20
N SER A 306 -10.23 -3.85 6.16
CA SER A 306 -9.82 -4.47 4.89
C SER A 306 -10.96 -5.27 4.25
N THR A 307 -10.85 -5.52 2.95
CA THR A 307 -11.74 -6.43 2.22
C THR A 307 -11.04 -7.76 1.98
N LEU A 308 -11.53 -8.84 2.58
CA LEU A 308 -10.94 -10.18 2.57
C LEU A 308 -11.83 -11.22 1.87
N LEU A 309 -12.70 -10.79 0.94
CA LEU A 309 -13.58 -11.72 0.22
C LEU A 309 -12.75 -12.79 -0.50
N ARG A 310 -13.11 -14.06 -0.34
CA ARG A 310 -12.40 -15.21 -0.91
C ARG A 310 -10.91 -15.29 -0.55
N ALA A 311 -10.45 -14.59 0.49
CA ALA A 311 -9.08 -14.68 0.95
C ALA A 311 -8.81 -16.05 1.58
N ASP A 312 -7.60 -16.56 1.38
CA ASP A 312 -7.19 -17.88 1.86
C ASP A 312 -6.22 -17.78 3.04
N PHE A 313 -6.63 -18.25 4.21
CA PHE A 313 -5.86 -18.27 5.46
C PHE A 313 -5.41 -19.67 5.88
N ALA A 314 -5.58 -20.70 5.05
CA ALA A 314 -5.38 -22.09 5.45
C ALA A 314 -3.98 -22.34 6.03
N GLY A 315 -3.92 -22.85 7.27
CA GLY A 315 -2.66 -23.15 7.96
C GLY A 315 -1.80 -21.94 8.32
N SER A 316 -2.28 -20.71 8.10
CA SER A 316 -1.62 -19.49 8.59
C SER A 316 -1.63 -19.42 10.11
N ASP A 317 -0.70 -18.68 10.71
CA ASP A 317 -0.69 -18.42 12.14
C ASP A 317 -1.23 -17.02 12.42
N VAL A 318 -2.43 -16.95 13.00
CA VAL A 318 -3.18 -15.70 13.25
C VAL A 318 -3.19 -15.31 14.72
N ALA A 319 -2.22 -15.76 15.52
CA ALA A 319 -2.11 -15.39 16.93
C ALA A 319 -2.13 -13.87 17.10
N ASP A 320 -3.03 -13.35 17.93
CA ASP A 320 -3.19 -11.92 18.20
C ASP A 320 -3.43 -11.06 16.94
N ALA A 321 -3.87 -11.65 15.81
CA ALA A 321 -4.18 -10.91 14.60
C ALA A 321 -5.48 -10.13 14.76
N TRP A 322 -5.52 -8.88 14.26
CA TRP A 322 -6.62 -7.94 14.42
C TRP A 322 -7.46 -7.86 13.17
N PHE A 323 -8.61 -8.53 13.14
CA PHE A 323 -9.59 -8.40 12.06
C PHE A 323 -10.69 -7.40 12.38
N CYS A 324 -10.85 -7.01 13.65
CA CYS A 324 -11.75 -5.95 14.05
C CYS A 324 -11.17 -5.07 15.15
N ASP A 325 -11.55 -3.80 15.13
CA ASP A 325 -11.45 -2.88 16.25
C ASP A 325 -12.82 -2.83 16.95
N SER A 326 -12.92 -3.49 18.10
CA SER A 326 -14.15 -3.57 18.89
C SER A 326 -14.61 -2.22 19.43
N LYS A 327 -13.71 -1.24 19.58
CA LYS A 327 -14.04 0.10 20.07
C LYS A 327 -14.61 0.99 18.97
N ARG A 328 -14.16 0.80 17.73
CA ARG A 328 -14.51 1.66 16.60
C ARG A 328 -15.54 1.07 15.65
N GLY A 329 -16.01 -0.16 15.89
CA GLY A 329 -16.94 -0.87 15.00
C GLY A 329 -16.35 -1.16 13.62
N GLN A 330 -15.03 -1.09 13.48
CA GLN A 330 -14.31 -1.24 12.22
C GLN A 330 -13.86 -2.69 12.08
N ALA A 331 -14.49 -3.46 11.19
CA ALA A 331 -14.16 -4.86 10.96
C ALA A 331 -13.70 -5.08 9.52
N ALA A 332 -12.89 -6.11 9.31
CA ALA A 332 -12.59 -6.63 8.00
C ALA A 332 -13.84 -7.29 7.39
N MET A 333 -14.08 -7.05 6.11
CA MET A 333 -15.18 -7.68 5.40
C MET A 333 -14.76 -9.08 4.95
N MET A 334 -15.47 -10.10 5.41
CA MET A 334 -15.21 -11.51 5.09
C MET A 334 -16.50 -12.13 4.55
N ASP A 335 -16.36 -12.99 3.55
CA ASP A 335 -17.42 -13.88 3.10
C ASP A 335 -17.31 -15.26 3.77
N ASP A 336 -18.27 -16.15 3.47
CA ASP A 336 -18.27 -17.52 3.99
C ASP A 336 -17.00 -18.28 3.59
N GLY A 337 -16.47 -18.04 2.38
CA GLY A 337 -15.23 -18.66 1.89
C GLY A 337 -14.01 -18.26 2.72
N ALA A 338 -13.86 -16.96 3.02
CA ALA A 338 -12.79 -16.47 3.87
C ALA A 338 -12.91 -17.01 5.31
N LEU A 339 -14.13 -17.08 5.86
CA LEU A 339 -14.37 -17.68 7.18
C LEU A 339 -14.06 -19.18 7.21
N ARG A 340 -14.39 -19.91 6.15
CA ARG A 340 -14.04 -21.33 5.97
C ARG A 340 -12.54 -21.56 5.87
N SER A 341 -11.81 -20.66 5.24
CA SER A 341 -10.36 -20.78 5.18
C SER A 341 -9.72 -20.37 6.52
N LEU A 342 -10.21 -19.29 7.14
CA LEU A 342 -9.77 -18.83 8.45
C LEU A 342 -10.02 -19.86 9.56
N SER A 343 -11.07 -20.67 9.45
CA SER A 343 -11.35 -21.77 10.38
C SER A 343 -10.21 -22.83 10.43
N LYS A 344 -9.40 -22.89 9.38
CA LYS A 344 -8.22 -23.77 9.23
C LYS A 344 -6.91 -23.09 9.65
N ALA A 345 -6.96 -21.87 10.16
CA ALA A 345 -5.78 -21.16 10.67
C ALA A 345 -5.40 -21.64 12.08
N LYS A 346 -4.12 -21.50 12.42
CA LYS A 346 -3.57 -21.80 13.74
C LYS A 346 -3.79 -20.61 14.68
N ASN A 347 -3.98 -20.89 15.98
CA ASN A 347 -4.16 -19.88 17.02
C ASN A 347 -5.36 -18.93 16.78
N LEU A 348 -6.41 -19.44 16.13
CA LEU A 348 -7.62 -18.67 15.82
C LEU A 348 -8.35 -18.17 17.09
N ASP A 349 -8.24 -18.89 18.20
CA ASP A 349 -8.75 -18.53 19.51
C ASP A 349 -8.16 -17.21 20.05
N LYS A 350 -6.93 -16.87 19.64
CA LYS A 350 -6.23 -15.63 20.00
C LYS A 350 -6.52 -14.48 19.03
N ALA A 351 -7.18 -14.73 17.91
CA ALA A 351 -7.47 -13.70 16.93
C ALA A 351 -8.59 -12.76 17.41
N HIS A 352 -8.43 -11.46 17.15
CA HIS A 352 -9.43 -10.45 17.43
C HIS A 352 -10.44 -10.37 16.28
N LEU A 353 -11.52 -11.13 16.44
CA LEU A 353 -12.63 -11.26 15.51
C LEU A 353 -13.92 -10.69 16.10
N THR A 354 -14.82 -10.23 15.24
CA THR A 354 -16.19 -9.88 15.65
C THR A 354 -16.94 -11.13 16.11
N ARG A 355 -18.03 -10.95 16.86
CA ARG A 355 -18.91 -12.06 17.26
C ARG A 355 -19.38 -12.88 16.06
N HIS A 356 -19.76 -12.22 14.97
CA HIS A 356 -20.22 -12.88 13.73
C HIS A 356 -19.12 -13.75 13.12
N GLN A 357 -17.91 -13.21 12.96
CA GLN A 357 -16.76 -13.93 12.41
C GLN A 357 -16.35 -15.13 13.29
N LYS A 358 -16.39 -14.98 14.63
CA LYS A 358 -16.11 -16.08 15.57
C LYS A 358 -17.11 -17.24 15.42
N ILE A 359 -18.40 -16.92 15.34
CA ILE A 359 -19.46 -17.91 15.17
C ILE A 359 -19.31 -18.62 13.82
N GLY A 360 -19.14 -17.86 12.73
CA GLY A 360 -18.96 -18.44 11.39
C GLY A 360 -17.73 -19.35 11.29
N ALA A 361 -16.57 -18.90 11.79
CA ALA A 361 -15.37 -19.73 11.80
C ALA A 361 -15.49 -20.97 12.71
N SER A 362 -16.29 -20.92 13.77
CA SER A 362 -16.55 -22.08 14.65
C SER A 362 -17.51 -23.07 14.02
N ALA A 363 -18.56 -22.59 13.32
CA ALA A 363 -19.43 -23.45 12.52
C ALA A 363 -18.63 -24.22 11.45
N HIS A 364 -17.70 -23.55 10.76
CA HIS A 364 -16.77 -24.19 9.81
C HIS A 364 -15.76 -25.15 10.45
N ARG A 365 -15.53 -25.10 11.76
CA ARG A 365 -14.73 -26.09 12.51
C ARG A 365 -15.54 -27.32 12.93
N GLY A 366 -16.83 -27.36 12.63
CA GLY A 366 -17.72 -28.44 13.04
C GLY A 366 -18.30 -28.27 14.45
N ASP A 367 -18.22 -27.08 15.04
CA ASP A 367 -18.83 -26.79 16.33
C ASP A 367 -20.36 -26.78 16.19
N ALA A 368 -21.01 -27.86 16.66
CA ALA A 368 -22.44 -28.10 16.45
C ALA A 368 -23.32 -26.92 16.89
N PRO A 369 -23.21 -26.38 18.12
CA PRO A 369 -23.95 -25.18 18.54
C PRO A 369 -23.77 -23.96 17.63
N ALA A 370 -22.59 -23.81 17.01
CA ALA A 370 -22.30 -22.64 16.19
C ALA A 370 -23.03 -22.66 14.84
N MET A 371 -23.41 -23.82 14.32
CA MET A 371 -24.04 -23.96 13.00
C MET A 371 -25.40 -23.23 12.90
N PRO A 372 -26.41 -23.53 13.75
CA PRO A 372 -27.69 -22.81 13.70
C PRO A 372 -27.55 -21.34 14.11
N MET A 373 -26.60 -21.02 15.01
CA MET A 373 -26.30 -19.63 15.38
C MET A 373 -25.78 -18.83 14.18
N TYR A 374 -24.89 -19.44 13.38
CA TYR A 374 -24.35 -18.80 12.19
C TYR A 374 -25.43 -18.64 11.11
N ALA A 375 -26.26 -19.67 10.89
CA ALA A 375 -27.40 -19.60 9.99
C ALA A 375 -28.35 -18.44 10.35
N ALA A 376 -28.70 -18.30 11.63
CA ALA A 376 -29.53 -17.20 12.12
C ALA A 376 -28.90 -15.82 11.89
N LEU A 377 -27.58 -15.68 12.05
CA LEU A 377 -26.87 -14.45 11.73
C LEU A 377 -26.90 -14.14 10.23
N LEU A 378 -26.75 -15.15 9.37
CA LEU A 378 -26.84 -15.00 7.93
C LEU A 378 -28.23 -14.52 7.49
N VAL A 379 -29.30 -15.02 8.11
CA VAL A 379 -30.67 -14.51 7.90
C VAL A 379 -30.75 -13.00 8.22
N ARG A 380 -30.21 -12.59 9.38
CA ARG A 380 -30.20 -11.19 9.81
C ARG A 380 -29.44 -10.27 8.84
N HIS A 381 -28.40 -10.79 8.20
CA HIS A 381 -27.60 -10.08 7.20
C HIS A 381 -28.08 -10.31 5.75
N ASN A 382 -29.29 -10.84 5.57
CA ASN A 382 -29.91 -11.10 4.27
C ASN A 382 -29.11 -12.04 3.34
N GLN A 383 -28.29 -12.93 3.89
CA GLN A 383 -27.54 -13.95 3.18
C GLN A 383 -28.35 -15.25 3.12
N LEU A 384 -29.54 -15.20 2.51
CA LEU A 384 -30.56 -16.25 2.64
C LEU A 384 -30.14 -17.60 2.04
N ALA A 385 -29.41 -17.60 0.92
CA ALA A 385 -28.90 -18.84 0.32
C ALA A 385 -27.92 -19.59 1.25
N LEU A 386 -26.99 -18.85 1.87
CA LEU A 386 -26.05 -19.41 2.84
C LEU A 386 -26.77 -19.82 4.13
N ALA A 387 -27.78 -19.05 4.56
CA ALA A 387 -28.58 -19.41 5.73
C ALA A 387 -29.31 -20.75 5.52
N LYS A 388 -29.93 -20.96 4.36
CA LYS A 388 -30.55 -22.24 3.98
C LYS A 388 -29.55 -23.39 4.10
N TYR A 389 -28.40 -23.25 3.44
CA TYR A 389 -27.31 -24.24 3.50
C TYR A 389 -26.91 -24.61 4.93
N TRP A 390 -26.72 -23.61 5.80
CA TRP A 390 -26.29 -23.86 7.17
C TRP A 390 -27.37 -24.47 8.07
N TYR A 391 -28.64 -24.13 7.87
CA TYR A 391 -29.73 -24.83 8.57
C TYR A 391 -29.87 -26.26 8.06
N ASP A 392 -29.85 -26.50 6.75
CA ASP A 392 -29.90 -27.85 6.18
C ASP A 392 -28.74 -28.71 6.69
N PHE A 393 -27.53 -28.13 6.77
CA PHE A 393 -26.37 -28.80 7.33
C PHE A 393 -26.51 -29.10 8.82
N ALA A 394 -27.04 -28.17 9.61
CA ALA A 394 -27.31 -28.41 11.03
C ALA A 394 -28.34 -29.54 11.22
N ILE A 395 -29.42 -29.53 10.44
CA ILE A 395 -30.48 -30.54 10.48
C ILE A 395 -29.94 -31.92 10.08
N SER A 396 -29.17 -32.01 9.00
CA SER A 396 -28.59 -33.29 8.55
C SER A 396 -27.56 -33.84 9.52
N ALA A 397 -26.85 -32.97 10.24
CA ALA A 397 -25.96 -33.33 11.34
C ALA A 397 -26.67 -33.60 12.68
N ASN A 398 -28.01 -33.64 12.70
CA ASN A 398 -28.84 -33.85 13.90
C ASN A 398 -28.57 -32.83 15.02
N VAL A 399 -28.20 -31.60 14.66
CA VAL A 399 -28.00 -30.49 15.59
C VAL A 399 -29.34 -29.85 15.90
N PRO A 400 -29.69 -29.61 17.19
CA PRO A 400 -30.94 -28.96 17.55
C PRO A 400 -31.09 -27.56 16.91
N VAL A 401 -32.22 -27.32 16.24
CA VAL A 401 -32.57 -26.03 15.65
C VAL A 401 -33.88 -25.53 16.24
N GLU A 402 -33.91 -24.25 16.66
CA GLU A 402 -35.13 -23.63 17.17
C GLU A 402 -36.15 -23.40 16.05
N SER A 403 -37.40 -23.82 16.26
CA SER A 403 -38.50 -23.59 15.30
C SER A 403 -38.71 -22.10 15.00
N THR A 404 -38.49 -21.22 15.97
CA THR A 404 -38.59 -19.76 15.80
C THR A 404 -37.55 -19.21 14.81
N ALA A 405 -36.36 -19.82 14.75
CA ALA A 405 -35.29 -19.43 13.84
C ALA A 405 -35.62 -19.84 12.40
N LEU A 406 -36.21 -21.02 12.21
CA LEU A 406 -36.72 -21.51 10.93
C LEU A 406 -37.90 -20.66 10.42
N ARG A 407 -38.83 -20.26 11.30
CA ARG A 407 -39.91 -19.33 10.95
C ARG A 407 -39.38 -17.97 10.47
N LYS A 408 -38.35 -17.44 11.13
CA LYS A 408 -37.70 -16.19 10.69
C LYS A 408 -37.08 -16.33 9.30
N LEU A 409 -36.41 -17.46 9.01
CA LEU A 409 -35.90 -17.73 7.66
C LEU A 409 -37.04 -17.78 6.64
N SER A 410 -38.08 -18.57 6.91
CA SER A 410 -39.26 -18.70 6.03
C SER A 410 -39.90 -17.35 5.71
N ALA A 411 -40.12 -16.49 6.72
CA ALA A 411 -40.66 -15.16 6.52
C ALA A 411 -39.77 -14.30 5.62
N ARG A 412 -38.45 -14.31 5.84
CA ARG A 412 -37.49 -13.56 5.00
C ARG A 412 -37.42 -14.09 3.57
N LEU A 413 -37.58 -15.40 3.37
CA LEU A 413 -37.67 -16.01 2.04
C LEU A 413 -38.97 -15.60 1.32
N ALA A 414 -40.10 -15.59 2.03
CA ALA A 414 -41.38 -15.15 1.48
C ALA A 414 -41.34 -13.67 1.05
N GLU A 415 -40.76 -12.80 1.88
CA GLU A 415 -40.52 -11.39 1.55
C GLU A 415 -39.64 -11.22 0.30
N ALA A 416 -38.69 -12.14 0.09
CA ALA A 416 -37.83 -12.16 -1.08
C ALA A 416 -38.45 -12.84 -2.32
N GLY A 417 -39.69 -13.36 -2.21
CA GLY A 417 -40.35 -14.10 -3.29
C GLY A 417 -39.75 -15.49 -3.58
N ASP A 418 -38.99 -16.06 -2.65
CA ASP A 418 -38.36 -17.38 -2.80
C ASP A 418 -39.41 -18.49 -2.55
N SER A 419 -39.61 -19.36 -3.55
CA SER A 419 -40.62 -20.43 -3.52
C SER A 419 -40.38 -21.48 -2.42
N SER A 420 -39.15 -21.58 -1.89
CA SER A 420 -38.84 -22.47 -0.77
C SER A 420 -39.40 -22.00 0.57
N ALA A 421 -39.96 -20.79 0.68
CA ALA A 421 -40.48 -20.25 1.94
C ALA A 421 -41.50 -21.16 2.62
N ALA A 422 -42.41 -21.77 1.85
CA ALA A 422 -43.44 -22.68 2.37
C ALA A 422 -42.82 -23.95 2.99
N HIS A 423 -41.82 -24.54 2.34
CA HIS A 423 -41.08 -25.69 2.85
C HIS A 423 -40.43 -25.39 4.21
N TRP A 424 -39.76 -24.25 4.34
CA TRP A 424 -39.15 -23.84 5.61
C TRP A 424 -40.17 -23.53 6.71
N SER A 425 -41.38 -23.09 6.36
CA SER A 425 -42.48 -22.91 7.30
C SER A 425 -42.98 -24.26 7.84
N GLU A 426 -43.21 -25.22 6.95
CA GLU A 426 -43.66 -26.56 7.31
C GLU A 426 -42.63 -27.27 8.19
N LEU A 427 -41.34 -27.16 7.84
CA LEU A 427 -40.24 -27.67 8.64
C LEU A 427 -40.25 -27.04 10.05
N ALA A 428 -40.46 -25.74 10.16
CA ALA A 428 -40.56 -25.06 11.45
C ALA A 428 -41.71 -25.60 12.32
N ASP A 429 -42.86 -25.91 11.73
CA ASP A 429 -44.00 -26.49 12.43
C ASP A 429 -43.77 -27.95 12.84
N LYS A 430 -43.02 -28.72 12.05
CA LYS A 430 -42.55 -30.06 12.46
C LYS A 430 -41.67 -29.96 13.70
N TYR A 431 -40.70 -29.05 13.72
CA TYR A 431 -39.81 -28.83 14.86
C TYR A 431 -40.54 -28.25 16.09
N ALA A 432 -41.57 -27.42 15.89
CA ALA A 432 -42.41 -26.93 16.99
C ALA A 432 -43.22 -28.05 17.65
N ARG A 433 -43.74 -29.00 16.85
CA ARG A 433 -44.48 -30.19 17.34
C ARG A 433 -43.55 -31.23 17.99
N GLY A 434 -42.26 -31.25 17.63
CA GLY A 434 -41.26 -32.23 18.05
C GLY A 434 -40.46 -31.92 19.32
N SER A 435 -40.78 -30.89 20.12
CA SER A 435 -40.05 -30.60 21.39
C SER A 435 -40.24 -31.65 22.51
N ARG A 436 -40.77 -32.84 22.19
CA ARG A 436 -40.80 -34.03 23.05
C ARG A 436 -40.54 -35.34 22.28
N THR A 437 -39.51 -35.45 21.46
CA THR A 437 -38.96 -36.78 21.11
C THR A 437 -37.48 -36.69 20.74
N THR A 438 -36.61 -36.68 21.74
CA THR A 438 -35.36 -37.45 21.62
C THR A 438 -35.73 -38.93 21.69
N SER A 439 -36.12 -39.49 20.56
CA SER A 439 -36.03 -40.93 20.32
C SER A 439 -35.48 -41.08 18.92
N ALA A 440 -34.19 -41.39 18.89
CA ALA A 440 -33.47 -41.81 17.71
C ALA A 440 -34.22 -42.97 17.03
N GLU A 441 -34.45 -42.85 15.73
CA GLU A 441 -34.39 -44.01 14.84
C GLU A 441 -33.06 -43.93 14.09
N PRO A 442 -32.23 -44.99 14.11
CA PRO A 442 -31.01 -45.03 13.34
C PRO A 442 -31.38 -45.15 11.86
N ILE A 443 -30.96 -44.18 11.05
CA ILE A 443 -30.89 -44.37 9.60
C ILE A 443 -29.82 -45.45 9.40
N GLY A 444 -30.28 -46.60 8.88
CA GLY A 444 -29.50 -47.83 8.76
C GLY A 444 -28.20 -47.67 7.98
N GLU A 445 -27.26 -48.53 8.36
CA GLU A 445 -25.98 -48.75 7.72
C GLU A 445 -26.09 -49.05 6.22
N ALA A 446 -25.14 -48.46 5.49
CA ALA A 446 -24.42 -48.96 4.32
C ALA A 446 -25.16 -49.77 3.24
N LYS A 447 -25.05 -49.28 2.00
CA LYS A 447 -24.48 -50.08 0.91
C LYS A 447 -23.44 -49.28 0.14
N ASP A 448 -22.26 -49.87 0.05
CA ASP A 448 -21.16 -49.55 -0.86
C ASP A 448 -21.62 -49.55 -2.32
N GLU A 449 -21.16 -48.55 -3.09
CA GLU A 449 -20.43 -48.69 -4.36
C GLU A 449 -19.80 -47.35 -4.78
#